data_AF-G1NM85-F1
#
_entry.id   AF-G1NM85-F1
#
_cell.length_a   1.000
_cell.length_b   1.000
_cell.length_c   1.000
_cell.angle_alpha   90.00
_cell.angle_beta   90.00
_cell.angle_gamma   90.00
#
_symmetry.space_group_name_H-M   'P 1'
#
loop_
_entity.id
_entity.type
_entity.pdbx_description
1 polymer ?
#
loop_
_entity_poly.entity_id
_entity_poly.type
_entity_poly.pdbx_seq_one_letter_code
_entity_poly.pdbx_strand_id
1 'polypeptide(L)'
;MRQLHKVLRENHHLRHGGRMQYGLFLKGIGLTLEQALEFWKKEFIKGKVDADKFDKGYAYSIRHNYGKEGKRTDYTPYSCMKIIMSNPPSQGDYHGCPFRHSDPELLKQKLQSYKVPPSGVTQILELVKGMHYQLACQKYFELTHDVSNYLQFLCPTLAILCFIFHFNNCFRNSLHLYIDDIHIVNIARCRKSLCFLPKIVNSVNLFKCFHLDIYTQMLNVFQAI
;
A
#
# COMPACT_ATOMS: atom_id res chain seq x y z
N MET A 1 -3.48 -4.46 2.79
CA MET A 1 -4.12 -4.16 1.49
C MET A 1 -4.12 -5.35 0.52
N ARG A 2 -3.05 -6.18 0.46
CA ARG A 2 -3.00 -7.42 -0.34
C ARG A 2 -4.29 -8.27 -0.30
N GLN A 3 -4.82 -8.54 0.90
CA GLN A 3 -6.06 -9.32 1.06
C GLN A 3 -7.27 -8.70 0.33
N LEU A 4 -7.46 -7.39 0.44
CA LEU A 4 -8.58 -6.70 -0.23
C LEU A 4 -8.46 -6.77 -1.75
N HIS A 5 -7.24 -6.66 -2.29
CA HIS A 5 -7.00 -6.79 -3.72
C HIS A 5 -7.31 -8.22 -4.21
N LYS A 6 -6.78 -9.23 -3.51
CA LYS A 6 -7.01 -10.63 -3.85
C LYS A 6 -8.50 -10.96 -3.92
N VAL A 7 -9.23 -10.61 -2.86
CA VAL A 7 -10.69 -10.83 -2.77
C VAL A 7 -11.44 -10.07 -3.86
N LEU A 8 -11.01 -8.84 -4.17
CA LEU A 8 -11.62 -8.07 -5.26
C LEU A 8 -11.43 -8.78 -6.61
N ARG A 9 -10.27 -9.37 -6.88
CA ARG A 9 -10.01 -10.12 -8.12
C ARG A 9 -10.73 -11.47 -8.16
N GLU A 10 -10.90 -12.13 -7.01
CA GLU A 10 -11.56 -13.44 -6.92
C GLU A 10 -13.09 -13.31 -6.98
N ASN A 11 -13.66 -12.37 -6.21
CA ASN A 11 -15.11 -12.23 -6.07
C ASN A 11 -15.69 -11.16 -6.99
N HIS A 12 -14.84 -10.39 -7.67
CA HIS A 12 -15.23 -9.23 -8.49
C HIS A 12 -16.10 -8.20 -7.75
N HIS A 13 -16.05 -8.20 -6.41
CA HIS A 13 -16.84 -7.33 -5.55
C HIS A 13 -16.19 -7.17 -4.18
N LEU A 14 -16.44 -6.03 -3.55
CA LEU A 14 -16.11 -5.78 -2.15
C LEU A 14 -17.29 -5.15 -1.42
N ARG A 15 -17.49 -5.55 -0.16
CA ARG A 15 -18.45 -4.91 0.77
C ARG A 15 -18.03 -3.48 1.13
N HIS A 16 -18.95 -2.70 1.70
CA HIS A 16 -18.76 -1.27 1.96
C HIS A 16 -17.45 -0.94 2.68
N GLY A 17 -17.14 -1.61 3.80
CA GLY A 17 -15.89 -1.39 4.54
C GLY A 17 -14.63 -1.67 3.71
N GLY A 18 -14.66 -2.71 2.87
CA GLY A 18 -13.56 -3.04 1.95
C GLY A 18 -13.38 -2.01 0.86
N ARG A 19 -14.47 -1.52 0.26
CA ARG A 19 -14.44 -0.46 -0.75
C ARG A 19 -13.88 0.84 -0.18
N MET A 20 -14.26 1.20 1.05
CA MET A 20 -13.75 2.40 1.70
C MET A 20 -12.25 2.29 2.02
N GLN A 21 -11.84 1.21 2.70
CA GLN A 21 -10.44 1.03 3.08
C GLN A 21 -9.52 0.92 1.85
N TYR A 22 -9.92 0.13 0.85
CA TYR A 22 -9.09 -0.08 -0.35
C TYR A 22 -9.17 1.10 -1.31
N GLY A 23 -10.36 1.68 -1.52
CA GLY A 23 -10.54 2.83 -2.41
C GLY A 23 -9.79 4.07 -1.95
N LEU A 24 -9.84 4.40 -0.65
CA LEU A 24 -9.07 5.52 -0.10
C LEU A 24 -7.57 5.24 -0.11
N PHE A 25 -7.15 3.99 0.08
CA PHE A 25 -5.75 3.60 -0.11
C PHE A 25 -5.29 3.83 -1.55
N LEU A 26 -6.08 3.42 -2.55
CA LEU A 26 -5.78 3.64 -3.97
C LEU A 26 -5.68 5.14 -4.33
N LYS A 27 -6.55 5.96 -3.75
CA LYS A 27 -6.43 7.42 -3.86
C LYS A 27 -5.10 7.92 -3.25
N GLY A 28 -4.73 7.42 -2.07
CA GLY A 28 -3.51 7.81 -1.37
C GLY A 28 -2.22 7.49 -2.12
N ILE A 29 -2.21 6.43 -2.94
CA ILE A 29 -1.05 6.09 -3.80
C ILE A 29 -1.00 6.92 -5.09
N GLY A 30 -2.03 7.75 -5.37
CA GLY A 30 -2.06 8.65 -6.51
C GLY A 30 -3.05 8.30 -7.62
N LEU A 31 -3.93 7.31 -7.44
CA LEU A 31 -4.94 6.97 -8.46
C LEU A 31 -5.92 8.14 -8.63
N THR A 32 -6.07 8.66 -9.85
CA THR A 32 -7.01 9.76 -10.12
C THR A 32 -8.47 9.28 -10.02
N LEU A 33 -9.41 10.23 -9.99
CA LEU A 33 -10.83 9.89 -9.93
C LEU A 33 -11.27 9.09 -11.16
N GLU A 34 -10.83 9.50 -12.34
CA GLU A 34 -11.15 8.88 -13.62
C GLU A 34 -10.65 7.43 -13.64
N GLN A 35 -9.38 7.24 -13.24
CA GLN A 35 -8.77 5.92 -13.13
C GLN A 35 -9.46 5.04 -12.06
N ALA A 36 -9.86 5.62 -10.93
CA ALA A 36 -10.58 4.89 -9.90
C ALA A 36 -11.95 4.42 -10.39
N LEU A 37 -12.71 5.29 -11.08
CA LEU A 37 -13.99 4.92 -11.67
C LEU A 37 -13.82 3.79 -12.69
N GLU A 38 -12.84 3.89 -13.58
CA GLU A 38 -12.53 2.83 -14.55
C GLU A 38 -12.12 1.52 -13.88
N PHE A 39 -11.21 1.59 -12.89
CA PHE A 39 -10.73 0.44 -12.13
C PHE A 39 -11.88 -0.34 -11.48
N TRP A 40 -12.74 0.37 -10.73
CA TRP A 40 -13.86 -0.27 -10.03
C TRP A 40 -14.94 -0.76 -11.00
N LYS A 41 -15.23 0.00 -12.06
CA LYS A 41 -16.23 -0.37 -13.08
C LYS A 41 -15.81 -1.63 -13.82
N LYS A 42 -14.56 -1.68 -14.31
CA LYS A 42 -14.01 -2.82 -15.04
C LYS A 42 -14.03 -4.10 -14.20
N GLU A 43 -13.73 -3.98 -12.91
CA GLU A 43 -13.72 -5.15 -12.04
C GLU A 43 -15.13 -5.61 -11.65
N PHE A 44 -16.04 -4.70 -11.33
CA PHE A 44 -17.41 -5.08 -10.92
C PHE A 44 -18.26 -5.63 -12.07
N ILE A 45 -18.00 -5.20 -13.31
CA ILE A 45 -18.67 -5.76 -14.49
C ILE A 45 -18.37 -7.26 -14.64
N LYS A 46 -17.14 -7.71 -14.33
CA LYS A 46 -16.82 -9.16 -14.30
C LYS A 46 -17.67 -9.92 -13.27
N GLY A 47 -18.04 -9.24 -12.18
CA GLY A 47 -18.90 -9.75 -11.11
C GLY A 47 -20.40 -9.70 -11.40
N LYS A 48 -20.80 -9.55 -12.67
CA LYS A 48 -22.20 -9.42 -13.11
C LYS A 48 -22.92 -8.19 -12.53
N VAL A 49 -22.17 -7.12 -12.24
CA VAL A 49 -22.77 -5.81 -11.96
C VAL A 49 -22.91 -5.07 -13.28
N ASP A 50 -24.14 -4.79 -13.71
CA ASP A 50 -24.40 -4.02 -14.92
C ASP A 50 -23.78 -2.62 -14.84
N ALA A 51 -23.38 -2.07 -15.99
CA ALA A 51 -22.78 -0.73 -16.06
C ALA A 51 -23.71 0.34 -15.45
N ASP A 52 -25.01 0.28 -15.73
CA ASP A 52 -26.00 1.20 -15.17
C ASP A 52 -26.14 1.05 -13.65
N LYS A 53 -26.08 -0.19 -13.15
CA LYS A 53 -26.11 -0.47 -11.71
C LYS A 53 -24.85 0.05 -11.03
N PHE A 54 -23.71 -0.04 -11.71
CA PHE A 54 -22.46 0.55 -11.24
C PHE A 54 -22.57 2.07 -11.11
N ASP A 55 -23.03 2.74 -12.17
CA ASP A 55 -23.09 4.20 -12.23
C ASP A 55 -24.09 4.77 -11.21
N LYS A 56 -25.22 4.09 -10.98
CA LYS A 56 -26.22 4.48 -9.96
C LYS A 56 -25.79 4.14 -8.54
N GLY A 57 -25.17 2.97 -8.32
CA GLY A 57 -24.93 2.43 -6.97
C GLY A 57 -23.55 2.72 -6.38
N TYR A 58 -22.53 2.91 -7.22
CA TYR A 58 -21.13 2.95 -6.77
C TYR A 58 -20.37 4.19 -7.21
N ALA A 59 -20.63 4.71 -8.42
CA ALA A 59 -19.90 5.86 -8.94
C ALA A 59 -20.04 7.11 -8.06
N TYR A 60 -21.24 7.35 -7.51
CA TYR A 60 -21.46 8.44 -6.54
C TYR A 60 -20.56 8.31 -5.30
N SER A 61 -20.49 7.11 -4.71
CA SER A 61 -19.63 6.86 -3.54
C SER A 61 -18.15 7.06 -3.84
N ILE A 62 -17.71 6.71 -5.05
CA ILE A 62 -16.32 6.93 -5.47
C ILE A 62 -16.05 8.43 -5.63
N ARG A 63 -16.91 9.18 -6.33
CA ARG A 63 -16.76 10.64 -6.47
C ARG A 63 -16.78 11.37 -5.13
N HIS A 64 -17.59 10.90 -4.19
CA HIS A 64 -17.64 11.42 -2.83
C HIS A 64 -16.31 11.23 -2.07
N ASN A 65 -15.65 10.08 -2.22
CA ASN A 65 -14.33 9.83 -1.61
C ASN A 65 -13.23 10.80 -2.12
N TYR A 66 -13.40 11.36 -3.32
CA TYR A 66 -12.52 12.37 -3.92
C TYR A 66 -13.01 13.82 -3.70
N GLY A 67 -13.99 14.03 -2.83
CA GLY A 67 -14.51 15.37 -2.52
C GLY A 67 -15.25 16.05 -3.68
N LYS A 68 -15.70 15.29 -4.69
CA LYS A 68 -16.45 15.81 -5.84
C LYS A 68 -17.97 15.81 -5.63
N GLU A 69 -18.45 15.28 -4.51
CA GLU A 69 -19.87 15.18 -4.16
C GLU A 69 -20.11 15.63 -2.71
N GLY A 70 -21.37 15.89 -2.35
CA GLY A 70 -21.80 16.18 -0.98
C GLY A 70 -21.10 17.42 -0.37
N LYS A 71 -20.62 17.30 0.89
CA LYS A 71 -19.87 18.36 1.61
C LYS A 71 -18.50 18.67 0.96
N ARG A 72 -18.14 18.01 -0.14
CA ARG A 72 -16.86 18.18 -0.85
C ARG A 72 -15.66 17.97 0.07
N THR A 73 -15.79 17.07 1.03
CA THR A 73 -14.73 16.74 1.98
C THR A 73 -13.77 15.76 1.31
N ASP A 74 -12.51 16.14 1.24
CA ASP A 74 -11.47 15.29 0.67
C ASP A 74 -11.03 14.23 1.70
N TYR A 75 -11.62 13.04 1.63
CA TYR A 75 -11.36 11.98 2.61
C TYR A 75 -9.92 11.49 2.54
N THR A 76 -9.23 11.49 3.68
CA THR A 76 -7.87 10.97 3.79
C THR A 76 -7.85 9.43 3.84
N PRO A 77 -6.79 8.79 3.32
CA PRO A 77 -6.57 7.36 3.52
C PRO A 77 -6.60 6.99 5.00
N TYR A 78 -7.13 5.80 5.31
CA TYR A 78 -7.22 5.37 6.70
C TYR A 78 -5.83 5.10 7.30
N SER A 79 -5.59 5.63 8.49
CA SER A 79 -4.43 5.27 9.30
C SER A 79 -4.58 3.86 9.88
N CYS A 80 -3.47 3.21 10.23
CA CYS A 80 -3.53 1.89 10.85
C CYS A 80 -4.30 1.90 12.17
N MET A 81 -4.21 2.98 12.96
CA MET A 81 -5.02 3.13 14.16
C MET A 81 -6.52 3.10 13.85
N LYS A 82 -6.96 3.82 12.81
CA LYS A 82 -8.35 3.80 12.36
C LYS A 82 -8.79 2.41 11.89
N ILE A 83 -7.93 1.72 11.12
CA ILE A 83 -8.22 0.36 10.63
C ILE A 83 -8.31 -0.66 11.77
N ILE A 84 -7.52 -0.50 12.83
CA ILE A 84 -7.47 -1.41 13.98
C ILE A 84 -8.62 -1.16 14.95
N MET A 85 -9.00 0.10 15.18
CA MET A 85 -9.90 0.46 16.29
C MET A 85 -11.34 0.76 15.89
N SER A 86 -11.62 1.16 14.64
CA SER A 86 -12.92 1.75 14.31
C SER A 86 -13.99 0.75 13.85
N ASN A 87 -13.70 -0.06 12.83
CA ASN A 87 -14.71 -0.95 12.23
C ASN A 87 -14.18 -2.40 12.15
N PRO A 88 -14.51 -3.26 13.12
CA PRO A 88 -14.10 -4.66 13.06
C PRO A 88 -14.83 -5.39 11.92
N PRO A 89 -14.13 -6.21 11.12
CA PRO A 89 -14.75 -6.96 10.03
C PRO A 89 -15.67 -8.06 10.55
N SER A 90 -16.82 -8.24 9.90
CA SER A 90 -17.75 -9.35 10.16
C SER A 90 -17.57 -10.50 9.14
N GLN A 91 -18.35 -11.58 9.27
CA GLN A 91 -18.31 -12.67 8.29
C GLN A 91 -18.61 -12.18 6.86
N GLY A 92 -17.73 -12.51 5.92
CA GLY A 92 -17.78 -12.04 4.53
C GLY A 92 -17.16 -10.66 4.31
N ASP A 93 -16.64 -10.01 5.35
CA ASP A 93 -15.80 -8.82 5.23
C ASP A 93 -14.32 -9.16 5.21
N TYR A 94 -13.59 -8.45 4.36
CA TYR A 94 -12.15 -8.65 4.19
C TYR A 94 -11.32 -7.39 4.52
N HIS A 95 -11.97 -6.38 5.10
CA HIS A 95 -11.34 -5.15 5.56
C HIS A 95 -10.73 -5.32 6.97
N GLY A 96 -10.06 -4.30 7.47
CA GLY A 96 -9.36 -4.34 8.76
C GLY A 96 -7.87 -4.68 8.64
N CYS A 97 -7.25 -4.86 9.81
CA CYS A 97 -5.85 -5.26 9.95
C CYS A 97 -5.75 -6.79 10.14
N PRO A 98 -5.05 -7.53 9.27
CA PRO A 98 -4.88 -8.97 9.41
C PRO A 98 -4.25 -9.39 10.74
N PHE A 99 -3.29 -8.60 11.24
CA PHE A 99 -2.60 -8.86 12.50
C PHE A 99 -3.49 -8.69 13.74
N ARG A 100 -4.62 -8.00 13.62
CA ARG A 100 -5.59 -7.81 14.72
C ARG A 100 -6.83 -8.70 14.57
N HIS A 101 -7.38 -8.78 13.36
CA HIS A 101 -8.72 -9.33 13.13
C HIS A 101 -8.72 -10.74 12.52
N SER A 102 -7.57 -11.25 12.05
CA SER A 102 -7.49 -12.67 11.65
C SER A 102 -7.18 -13.53 12.86
N ASP A 103 -7.76 -14.73 12.87
CA ASP A 103 -7.38 -15.77 13.82
C ASP A 103 -5.86 -16.08 13.70
N PRO A 104 -5.14 -16.35 14.82
CA PRO A 104 -3.71 -16.62 14.79
C PRO A 104 -3.31 -17.80 13.89
N GLU A 105 -4.11 -18.86 13.83
CA GLU A 105 -3.79 -20.05 13.03
C GLU A 105 -3.99 -19.75 11.54
N LEU A 106 -5.07 -19.02 11.21
CA LEU A 106 -5.30 -18.53 9.85
C LEU A 106 -4.21 -17.52 9.41
N LEU A 107 -3.77 -16.65 10.32
CA LEU A 107 -2.70 -15.69 10.07
C LEU A 107 -1.37 -16.42 9.77
N LYS A 108 -1.04 -17.45 10.54
CA LYS A 108 0.14 -18.31 10.32
C LYS A 108 0.11 -18.96 8.94
N GLN A 109 -1.02 -19.56 8.55
CA GLN A 109 -1.19 -20.15 7.21
C GLN A 109 -1.00 -19.11 6.10
N LYS A 110 -1.58 -17.91 6.27
CA LYS A 110 -1.38 -16.80 5.31
C LYS A 110 0.09 -16.39 5.21
N LEU A 111 0.79 -16.24 6.32
CA LEU A 111 2.21 -15.86 6.34
C LEU A 111 3.09 -16.92 5.66
N GLN A 112 2.79 -18.21 5.88
CA GLN A 112 3.45 -19.32 5.18
C GLN A 112 3.20 -19.28 3.67
N SER A 113 1.96 -18.98 3.24
CA SER A 113 1.64 -18.81 1.82
C SER A 113 2.40 -17.65 1.16
N TYR A 114 2.77 -16.64 1.96
CA TYR A 114 3.59 -15.51 1.51
C TYR A 114 5.09 -15.79 1.56
N LYS A 115 5.49 -17.05 1.79
CA LYS A 115 6.89 -17.50 1.85
C LYS A 115 7.72 -16.80 2.94
N VAL A 116 7.08 -16.38 4.04
CA VAL A 116 7.79 -15.84 5.21
C VAL A 116 8.49 -17.01 5.92
N PRO A 117 9.78 -16.88 6.30
CA PRO A 117 10.52 -17.95 6.96
C PRO A 117 9.84 -18.35 8.28
N PRO A 118 9.82 -19.65 8.65
CA PRO A 118 9.13 -20.12 9.85
C PRO A 118 9.57 -19.41 11.15
N SER A 119 10.85 -19.07 11.29
CA SER A 119 11.37 -18.30 12.41
C SER A 119 10.77 -16.89 12.50
N GLY A 120 10.63 -16.22 11.35
CA GLY A 120 9.99 -14.91 11.25
C GLY A 120 8.49 -14.95 11.52
N VAL A 121 7.80 -16.03 11.12
CA VAL A 121 6.38 -16.24 11.45
C VAL A 121 6.18 -16.30 12.98
N THR A 122 7.02 -17.02 13.71
CA THR A 122 6.94 -17.09 15.18
C THR A 122 7.12 -15.72 15.81
N GLN A 123 8.11 -14.93 15.39
CA GLN A 123 8.34 -13.57 15.88
C GLN A 123 7.14 -12.64 15.64
N ILE A 124 6.53 -12.72 14.44
CA ILE A 124 5.34 -11.92 14.12
C ILE A 124 4.18 -12.32 15.04
N LEU A 125 3.97 -13.61 15.30
CA LEU A 125 2.89 -14.08 16.16
C LEU A 125 3.10 -13.67 17.64
N GLU A 126 4.34 -13.60 18.12
CA GLU A 126 4.66 -13.07 19.45
C GLU A 126 4.30 -11.59 19.57
N LEU A 127 4.63 -10.77 18.56
CA LEU A 127 4.25 -9.36 18.51
C LEU A 127 2.72 -9.17 18.48
N VAL A 128 2.01 -10.06 17.77
CA VAL A 128 0.54 -10.05 17.75
C VAL A 128 -0.05 -10.39 19.12
N LYS A 129 0.52 -11.38 19.84
CA LYS A 129 0.13 -11.70 21.22
C LYS A 129 0.34 -10.53 22.17
N GLY A 130 1.43 -9.77 21.99
CA GLY A 130 1.69 -8.52 22.71
C GLY A 130 0.84 -7.33 22.27
N MET A 131 -0.12 -7.51 21.37
CA MET A 131 -0.95 -6.45 20.78
C MET A 131 -0.16 -5.37 19.99
N HIS A 132 1.08 -5.66 19.61
CA HIS A 132 1.94 -4.78 18.83
C HIS A 132 1.73 -4.96 17.31
N TYR A 133 0.50 -4.75 16.84
CA TYR A 133 0.09 -5.05 15.45
C TYR A 133 0.87 -4.28 14.38
N GLN A 134 1.25 -3.04 14.69
CA GLN A 134 2.00 -2.19 13.78
C GLN A 134 3.45 -2.69 13.62
N LEU A 135 4.09 -3.10 14.73
CA LEU A 135 5.41 -3.70 14.71
C LEU A 135 5.40 -5.07 14.01
N ALA A 136 4.34 -5.87 14.20
CA ALA A 136 4.15 -7.11 13.45
C ALA A 136 4.09 -6.87 11.93
N CYS A 137 3.41 -5.79 11.49
CA CYS A 137 3.37 -5.39 10.09
C CYS A 137 4.73 -4.92 9.57
N GLN A 138 5.49 -4.17 10.37
CA GLN A 138 6.86 -3.76 10.03
C GLN A 138 7.77 -4.98 9.89
N LYS A 139 7.72 -5.91 10.85
CA LYS A 139 8.53 -7.12 10.82
C LYS A 139 8.23 -7.98 9.59
N TYR A 140 6.96 -8.09 9.23
CA TYR A 140 6.56 -8.72 7.98
C TYR A 140 7.18 -8.03 6.74
N PHE A 141 7.22 -6.70 6.72
CA PHE A 141 7.84 -5.95 5.64
C PHE A 141 9.35 -6.25 5.55
N GLU A 142 10.07 -6.20 6.67
CA GLU A 142 11.50 -6.52 6.76
C GLU A 142 11.84 -7.96 6.33
N LEU A 143 10.94 -8.91 6.56
CA LEU A 143 11.16 -10.32 6.19
C LEU A 143 10.81 -10.63 4.74
N THR A 144 10.00 -9.77 4.09
CA THR A 144 9.56 -9.96 2.71
C THR A 144 10.31 -9.11 1.70
N HIS A 145 11.01 -8.08 2.18
CA HIS A 145 11.87 -7.23 1.38
C HIS A 145 13.28 -7.43 1.92
N ASP A 146 14.26 -7.71 1.06
CA ASP A 146 15.64 -7.93 1.49
C ASP A 146 16.33 -6.60 1.87
N VAL A 147 15.84 -5.97 2.94
CA VAL A 147 16.38 -4.71 3.48
C VAL A 147 17.66 -4.98 4.29
N SER A 148 17.86 -6.23 4.71
CA SER A 148 19.06 -6.72 5.39
C SER A 148 20.35 -6.45 4.60
N ASN A 149 20.30 -6.47 3.26
CA ASN A 149 21.47 -6.26 2.42
C ASN A 149 21.84 -4.77 2.19
N TYR A 150 20.97 -3.81 2.54
CA TYR A 150 21.24 -2.38 2.33
C TYR A 150 21.72 -1.65 3.58
N LEU A 151 21.56 -2.25 4.77
CA LEU A 151 22.01 -1.68 6.04
C LEU A 151 23.51 -1.84 6.30
N GLN A 152 24.25 -2.58 5.46
CA GLN A 152 25.72 -2.65 5.54
C GLN A 152 26.39 -1.36 5.03
N PHE A 153 25.67 -0.46 4.34
CA PHE A 153 26.24 0.76 3.72
C PHE A 153 25.67 2.08 4.26
N LEU A 154 24.82 2.08 5.28
CA LEU A 154 24.27 3.32 5.86
C LEU A 154 24.87 3.59 7.25
N CYS A 155 25.74 4.61 7.25
CA CYS A 155 26.46 5.16 8.40
C CYS A 155 25.55 5.37 9.64
N PRO A 156 26.03 5.16 10.88
CA PRO A 156 25.21 5.14 12.11
C PRO A 156 24.48 6.44 12.48
N THR A 157 24.66 7.54 11.74
CA THR A 157 24.19 8.88 12.12
C THR A 157 22.78 9.23 11.62
N LEU A 158 22.20 8.45 10.68
CA LEU A 158 20.87 8.73 10.11
C LEU A 158 19.70 7.99 10.80
N ALA A 159 20.00 7.06 11.71
CA ALA A 159 18.97 6.25 12.41
C ALA A 159 18.04 7.08 13.32
N ILE A 160 18.47 8.27 13.75
CA ILE A 160 17.76 9.08 14.75
C ILE A 160 16.58 9.86 14.12
N LEU A 161 16.60 10.16 12.82
CA LEU A 161 15.55 10.98 12.17
C LEU A 161 14.32 10.17 11.73
N CYS A 162 14.42 8.86 11.53
CA CYS A 162 13.30 8.02 11.09
C CYS A 162 12.30 7.67 12.21
N PHE A 163 12.66 7.88 13.47
CA PHE A 163 11.81 7.52 14.62
C PHE A 163 10.56 8.40 14.79
N ILE A 164 10.47 9.56 14.13
CA ILE A 164 9.46 10.59 14.43
C ILE A 164 8.25 10.58 13.47
N PHE A 165 8.34 10.06 12.24
CA PHE A 165 7.29 10.28 11.23
C PHE A 165 6.45 9.04 10.85
N HIS A 166 5.25 9.05 11.42
CA HIS A 166 4.06 8.22 11.27
C HIS A 166 3.80 7.50 9.93
N PHE A 167 3.22 6.29 10.07
CA PHE A 167 2.56 5.32 9.16
C PHE A 167 2.32 5.56 7.65
N ASN A 168 2.27 6.78 7.13
CA ASN A 168 2.24 6.98 5.67
C ASN A 168 3.58 6.59 5.01
N ASN A 169 4.65 6.47 5.80
CA ASN A 169 6.00 6.12 5.33
C ASN A 169 6.23 4.64 5.02
N CYS A 170 5.40 3.70 5.47
CA CYS A 170 5.64 2.29 5.14
C CYS A 170 5.37 2.02 3.64
N PHE A 171 4.41 2.74 3.05
CA PHE A 171 4.27 2.77 1.59
C PHE A 171 5.18 3.84 0.99
N ARG A 172 5.29 5.04 1.56
CA ARG A 172 6.10 6.12 1.00
C ARG A 172 7.61 5.84 0.96
N ASN A 173 8.17 4.95 1.78
CA ASN A 173 9.57 4.50 1.67
C ASN A 173 9.74 3.34 0.68
N SER A 174 8.72 2.48 0.52
CA SER A 174 8.66 1.57 -0.63
C SER A 174 8.44 2.32 -1.94
N LEU A 175 7.89 3.54 -1.87
CA LEU A 175 7.50 4.40 -2.98
C LEU A 175 8.49 5.55 -3.23
N HIS A 176 9.36 5.94 -2.30
CA HIS A 176 10.49 6.88 -2.57
C HIS A 176 11.62 6.15 -3.28
N LEU A 177 11.76 4.84 -3.07
CA LEU A 177 12.53 3.94 -3.93
C LEU A 177 11.79 3.62 -5.26
N TYR A 178 10.62 4.23 -5.52
CA TYR A 178 9.73 3.93 -6.66
C TYR A 178 9.14 5.16 -7.39
N ILE A 179 9.25 6.37 -6.82
CA ILE A 179 8.76 7.66 -7.32
C ILE A 179 9.86 8.70 -7.09
N ASP A 180 11.10 8.35 -7.39
CA ASP A 180 12.02 9.34 -7.94
C ASP A 180 11.99 9.32 -9.48
N ASP A 181 11.28 8.37 -10.12
CA ASP A 181 11.24 8.21 -11.58
C ASP A 181 9.97 8.77 -12.29
N ILE A 182 8.89 9.13 -11.57
CA ILE A 182 7.62 9.57 -12.23
C ILE A 182 7.40 11.09 -12.26
N HIS A 183 8.21 11.91 -11.57
CA HIS A 183 8.03 13.38 -11.58
C HIS A 183 9.30 14.25 -11.64
N ILE A 184 10.34 13.85 -12.39
CA ILE A 184 11.24 14.85 -13.00
C ILE A 184 10.62 15.35 -14.31
N VAL A 185 9.44 15.97 -14.23
CA VAL A 185 8.97 16.87 -15.31
C VAL A 185 8.37 18.16 -14.78
N ASN A 186 7.90 18.30 -13.51
CA ASN A 186 7.13 19.53 -13.20
C ASN A 186 7.06 20.08 -11.76
N ILE A 187 8.07 19.91 -10.90
CA ILE A 187 8.18 20.78 -9.70
C ILE A 187 9.63 21.29 -9.52
N ALA A 188 10.04 22.14 -10.46
CA ALA A 188 11.05 23.18 -10.23
C ALA A 188 10.47 24.35 -9.40
N ARG A 189 9.83 24.06 -8.26
CA ARG A 189 9.22 25.11 -7.41
C ARG A 189 9.25 24.78 -5.92
N CYS A 190 10.42 24.45 -5.40
CA CYS A 190 10.73 24.63 -3.98
C CYS A 190 12.01 25.49 -3.87
N ARG A 191 11.83 26.82 -3.89
CA ARG A 191 12.91 27.79 -3.64
C ARG A 191 13.17 27.85 -2.14
N LYS A 192 14.46 27.76 -1.77
CA LYS A 192 15.07 27.99 -0.45
C LYS A 192 14.75 26.83 0.53
N SER A 193 15.67 25.99 0.97
CA SER A 193 17.06 26.25 1.36
C SER A 193 17.74 24.88 1.50
N LEU A 194 18.93 24.72 0.90
CA LEU A 194 20.04 23.83 1.30
C LEU A 194 20.92 23.60 0.07
N CYS A 195 21.69 24.64 -0.24
CA CYS A 195 22.99 24.46 -0.87
C CYS A 195 23.82 23.55 0.05
N PHE A 196 24.28 22.40 -0.43
CA PHE A 196 25.60 21.79 -0.17
C PHE A 196 25.53 20.33 -0.61
N LEU A 197 26.07 20.04 -1.79
CA LEU A 197 27.01 18.94 -2.06
C LEU A 197 27.23 18.83 -3.58
N PRO A 198 28.39 19.27 -4.09
CA PRO A 198 28.83 18.94 -5.44
C PRO A 198 29.50 17.56 -5.44
N LYS A 199 29.38 16.83 -6.56
CA LYS A 199 30.03 15.54 -6.94
C LYS A 199 29.21 14.25 -6.71
N ILE A 200 28.14 14.09 -7.49
CA ILE A 200 27.76 12.77 -8.04
C ILE A 200 27.38 12.98 -9.51
N VAL A 201 28.40 13.22 -10.35
CA VAL A 201 28.27 13.17 -11.81
C VAL A 201 29.17 12.01 -12.23
N ASN A 202 28.61 10.80 -12.37
CA ASN A 202 29.11 9.68 -13.20
C ASN A 202 28.41 8.33 -12.88
N SER A 203 27.08 8.30 -12.88
CA SER A 203 26.30 7.05 -12.70
C SER A 203 25.23 6.82 -13.77
N VAL A 204 25.33 7.53 -14.90
CA VAL A 204 24.32 7.50 -15.99
C VAL A 204 24.23 6.11 -16.66
N ASN A 205 25.29 5.29 -16.60
CA ASN A 205 25.31 3.95 -17.18
C ASN A 205 24.79 2.84 -16.26
N LEU A 206 24.68 3.08 -14.94
CA LEU A 206 24.04 2.12 -14.03
C LEU A 206 22.51 2.19 -14.15
N PHE A 207 21.97 3.39 -14.37
CA PHE A 207 20.53 3.64 -14.51
C PHE A 207 19.86 2.91 -15.68
N LYS A 208 20.58 2.66 -16.79
CA LYS A 208 20.00 2.01 -17.97
C LYS A 208 19.77 0.50 -17.79
N CYS A 209 20.58 -0.20 -16.99
CA CYS A 209 20.34 -1.63 -16.71
C CYS A 209 19.19 -1.82 -15.70
N PHE A 210 19.08 -0.96 -14.69
CA PHE A 210 17.98 -1.02 -13.71
C PHE A 210 16.59 -0.75 -14.31
N HIS A 211 16.52 0.04 -15.40
CA HIS A 211 15.25 0.44 -16.01
C HIS A 211 14.53 -0.70 -16.76
N LEU A 212 15.23 -1.71 -17.29
CA LEU A 212 14.59 -2.86 -17.97
C LEU A 212 14.17 -3.97 -17.00
N ASP A 213 14.94 -4.22 -15.94
CA ASP A 213 14.65 -5.31 -15.00
C ASP A 213 13.47 -4.99 -14.06
N ILE A 214 13.29 -3.71 -13.68
CA ILE A 214 12.20 -3.27 -12.80
C ILE A 214 10.86 -3.23 -13.55
N TYR A 215 10.83 -2.83 -14.82
CA TYR A 215 9.60 -2.85 -15.63
C TYR A 215 9.13 -4.30 -15.86
N THR A 216 10.07 -5.22 -16.05
CA THR A 216 9.80 -6.65 -16.18
C THR A 216 9.35 -7.26 -14.85
N GLN A 217 9.90 -6.81 -13.70
CA GLN A 217 9.43 -7.21 -12.37
C GLN A 217 8.07 -6.61 -11.99
N MET A 218 7.75 -5.38 -12.40
CA MET A 218 6.41 -4.79 -12.26
C MET A 218 5.36 -5.53 -13.09
N LEU A 219 5.67 -5.86 -14.34
CA LEU A 219 4.80 -6.69 -15.17
C LEU A 219 4.65 -8.10 -14.58
N ASN A 220 5.71 -8.68 -14.03
CA ASN A 220 5.64 -9.99 -13.38
C ASN A 220 4.87 -9.96 -12.04
N VAL A 221 4.88 -8.86 -11.29
CA VAL A 221 4.02 -8.68 -10.09
C VAL A 221 2.56 -8.46 -10.48
N PHE A 222 2.28 -7.92 -11.67
CA PHE A 222 0.92 -7.83 -12.23
C PHE A 222 0.47 -9.09 -13.00
N GLN A 223 1.40 -9.97 -13.43
CA GLN A 223 1.10 -11.22 -14.15
C GLN A 223 1.22 -12.49 -13.27
N ALA A 224 1.86 -12.42 -12.10
CA ALA A 224 1.97 -13.52 -11.14
C ALA A 224 1.19 -13.29 -9.83
N ILE A 225 0.20 -12.35 -9.82
CA ILE A 225 -0.71 -12.08 -8.70
C ILE A 225 -2.17 -12.05 -9.18
#